data_AF-A0A804Q6E8-F1
#
_entry.id   AF-A0A804Q6E8-F1
#
_cell.length_a   1.000
_cell.length_b   1.000
_cell.length_c   1.000
_cell.angle_alpha   90.00
_cell.angle_beta   90.00
_cell.angle_gamma   90.00
#
_symmetry.space_group_name_H-M   'P 1'
#
loop_
_entity.id
_entity.type
_entity.pdbx_description
1 polymer ?
#
loop_
_entity_poly.entity_id
_entity_poly.type
_entity_poly.pdbx_seq_one_letter_code
_entity_poly.pdbx_strand_id
1 'polypeptide(L)'
;MGLSLLENLALRYGNPIIILNLIKTHEKKPRESLLCAEFAKAIHYINKSLSDDKCLKFLHMDLSNLFRRKGTNVLALLSKVASDVLDLTEFLHCEISTSTKFDDISSEEKTVAKSRDDRSSRDQTECAAKLVPLLLQKGVLRTNCIDCLDRTNVAQFSYGLAALGRQLHALGLAEAHKIELHDPLVDYLMDFYERMGDTLAIQYGGSAAHNK
;
A
#
# COMPACT_ATOMS: atom_id res chain seq x y z
N MET A 1 -24.46 12.79 0.69
CA MET A 1 -23.49 12.39 -0.35
C MET A 1 -22.10 12.00 0.21
N GLY A 2 -21.68 12.47 1.40
CA GLY A 2 -20.38 12.07 1.98
C GLY A 2 -20.32 10.66 2.59
N LEU A 3 -21.42 10.18 3.19
CA LEU A 3 -21.48 8.85 3.84
C LEU A 3 -21.26 7.70 2.86
N SER A 4 -21.82 7.77 1.65
CA SER A 4 -21.70 6.72 0.63
C SER A 4 -20.26 6.49 0.16
N LEU A 5 -19.44 7.55 0.12
CA LEU A 5 -18.03 7.41 -0.26
C LEU A 5 -17.24 6.67 0.82
N LEU A 6 -17.52 6.96 2.10
CA LEU A 6 -16.85 6.37 3.23
C LEU A 6 -17.25 4.91 3.44
N GLU A 7 -18.53 4.61 3.31
CA GLU A 7 -19.04 3.24 3.29
C GLU A 7 -18.37 2.43 2.18
N ASN A 8 -18.17 3.04 0.99
CA ASN A 8 -17.47 2.38 -0.10
C ASN A 8 -16.00 2.11 0.21
N LEU A 9 -15.30 3.04 0.87
CA LEU A 9 -13.91 2.83 1.30
C LEU A 9 -13.82 1.73 2.36
N ALA A 10 -14.71 1.75 3.36
CA ALA A 10 -14.72 0.76 4.42
C ALA A 10 -15.06 -0.64 3.88
N LEU A 11 -15.96 -0.74 2.90
CA LEU A 11 -16.30 -1.99 2.23
C LEU A 11 -15.11 -2.59 1.47
N ARG A 12 -14.29 -1.74 0.82
CA ARG A 12 -13.16 -2.19 0.00
C ARG A 12 -11.90 -2.49 0.80
N TYR A 13 -11.59 -1.66 1.80
CA TYR A 13 -10.31 -1.66 2.48
C TYR A 13 -10.39 -2.05 3.95
N GLY A 14 -11.59 -2.16 4.52
CA GLY A 14 -11.80 -2.40 5.93
C GLY A 14 -11.58 -1.16 6.81
N ASN A 15 -11.45 -1.40 8.11
CA ASN A 15 -11.19 -0.40 9.13
C ASN A 15 -9.93 -0.78 9.93
N PRO A 16 -9.03 0.18 10.22
CA PRO A 16 -9.28 1.62 10.14
C PRO A 16 -8.99 2.24 8.78
N ILE A 17 -9.74 3.29 8.44
CA ILE A 17 -9.38 4.24 7.38
C ILE A 17 -8.59 5.38 8.04
N ILE A 18 -7.32 5.51 7.67
CA ILE A 18 -6.42 6.52 8.22
C ILE A 18 -6.11 7.53 7.12
N ILE A 19 -6.35 8.81 7.39
CA ILE A 19 -6.13 9.89 6.45
C ILE A 19 -4.86 10.63 6.85
N LEU A 20 -3.85 10.63 6.00
CA LEU A 20 -2.64 11.45 6.15
C LEU A 20 -2.78 12.74 5.32
N ASN A 21 -3.15 13.82 6.00
CA ASN A 21 -3.37 15.12 5.42
C ASN A 21 -2.08 15.96 5.40
N LEU A 22 -1.56 16.25 4.21
CA LEU A 22 -0.27 16.90 3.96
C LEU A 22 -0.39 18.39 3.55
N ILE A 23 -1.57 18.97 3.73
CA ILE A 23 -1.90 20.35 3.36
C ILE A 23 -1.04 21.34 4.17
N LYS A 24 -0.65 22.48 3.58
CA LYS A 24 0.14 23.50 4.31
C LYS A 24 -0.71 24.19 5.39
N THR A 25 -0.10 24.41 6.55
CA THR A 25 -0.67 25.19 7.66
C THR A 25 -0.18 26.63 7.65
N HIS A 26 1.08 26.85 7.25
CA HIS A 26 1.71 28.16 7.22
C HIS A 26 2.00 28.59 5.78
N GLU A 27 1.27 29.60 5.32
CA GLU A 27 1.36 30.16 3.98
C GLU A 27 1.07 31.67 4.00
N LYS A 28 1.53 32.41 2.99
CA LYS A 28 1.34 33.87 2.90
C LYS A 28 -0.13 34.26 2.68
N LYS A 29 -0.89 33.43 1.96
CA LYS A 29 -2.32 33.61 1.69
C LYS A 29 -3.03 32.33 2.13
N PRO A 30 -4.03 32.37 3.05
CA PRO A 30 -4.60 31.18 3.68
C PRO A 30 -5.56 30.43 2.73
N ARG A 31 -5.01 29.71 1.75
CA ARG A 31 -5.75 28.87 0.80
C ARG A 31 -5.79 27.43 1.29
N GLU A 32 -4.62 26.82 1.46
CA GLU A 32 -4.44 25.46 1.95
C GLU A 32 -4.93 25.32 3.41
N SER A 33 -4.55 26.26 4.26
CA SER A 33 -4.86 26.27 5.69
C SER A 33 -6.36 26.38 5.99
N LEU A 34 -7.11 27.17 5.20
CA LEU A 34 -8.57 27.23 5.30
C LEU A 34 -9.21 25.88 4.95
N LEU A 35 -8.77 25.27 3.84
CA LEU A 35 -9.25 23.95 3.44
C LEU A 35 -8.89 22.88 4.48
N CYS A 36 -7.70 22.95 5.08
CA CYS A 36 -7.29 22.04 6.15
C CYS A 36 -8.24 22.11 7.35
N ALA A 37 -8.62 23.32 7.76
CA ALA A 37 -9.55 23.53 8.88
C ALA A 37 -10.96 23.00 8.56
N GLU A 38 -11.48 23.29 7.36
CA GLU A 38 -12.80 22.79 6.94
C GLU A 38 -12.80 21.27 6.76
N PHE A 39 -11.72 20.69 6.25
CA PHE A 39 -11.60 19.24 6.12
C PHE A 39 -11.56 18.54 7.48
N ALA A 40 -10.81 19.08 8.45
CA ALA A 40 -10.79 18.56 9.82
C ALA A 40 -12.18 18.64 10.48
N LYS A 41 -12.91 19.75 10.30
CA LYS A 41 -14.30 19.90 10.77
C LYS A 41 -15.23 18.87 10.15
N ALA A 42 -15.11 18.62 8.84
CA ALA A 42 -15.91 17.63 8.14
C ALA A 42 -15.66 16.22 8.67
N ILE A 43 -14.40 15.83 8.88
CA ILE A 43 -14.06 14.53 9.49
C ILE A 43 -14.62 14.42 10.91
N HIS A 44 -14.48 15.48 11.73
CA HIS A 44 -15.06 15.51 13.07
C HIS A 44 -16.59 15.36 13.05
N TYR A 45 -17.27 16.04 12.13
CA TYR A 45 -18.73 15.92 11.97
C TYR A 45 -19.15 14.51 11.56
N ILE A 46 -18.42 13.89 10.64
CA ILE A 46 -18.68 12.52 10.16
C ILE A 46 -18.50 11.51 11.29
N ASN A 47 -17.40 11.60 12.05
CA ASN A 47 -17.11 10.69 13.15
C ASN A 47 -18.17 10.72 14.26
N LYS A 48 -18.94 11.81 14.44
CA LYS A 48 -20.07 11.85 15.39
C LYS A 48 -21.17 10.85 15.08
N SER A 49 -21.30 10.42 13.82
CA SER A 49 -22.32 9.47 13.36
C SER A 49 -21.83 8.02 13.29
N LEU A 50 -20.55 7.78 13.57
CA LEU A 50 -19.92 6.47 13.45
C LEU A 50 -19.60 5.90 14.83
N SER A 51 -19.55 4.57 14.93
CA SER A 51 -19.02 3.87 16.09
C SER A 51 -17.49 3.97 16.13
N ASP A 52 -16.88 3.81 17.32
CA ASP A 52 -15.45 4.01 17.52
C ASP A 52 -14.56 3.14 16.61
N ASP A 53 -15.02 1.94 16.23
CA ASP A 53 -14.35 1.03 15.31
C ASP A 53 -14.37 1.49 13.84
N LYS A 54 -15.33 2.37 13.48
CA LYS A 54 -15.52 2.91 12.11
C LYS A 54 -15.04 4.35 11.98
N CYS A 55 -14.66 4.98 13.09
CA CYS A 55 -14.18 6.36 13.10
C CYS A 55 -12.95 6.53 12.21
N LEU A 56 -12.99 7.55 11.37
CA LEU A 56 -11.86 7.94 10.52
C LEU A 56 -10.75 8.51 11.39
N LYS A 57 -9.54 7.99 11.21
CA LYS A 57 -8.36 8.49 11.93
C LYS A 57 -7.70 9.58 11.10
N PHE A 58 -7.74 10.81 11.57
CA PHE A 58 -7.16 11.96 10.86
C PHE A 58 -5.78 12.31 11.41
N LEU A 59 -4.76 12.21 10.56
CA LEU A 59 -3.38 12.57 10.85
C LEU A 59 -2.99 13.76 9.96
N HIS A 60 -2.54 14.85 10.57
CA HIS A 60 -2.13 16.03 9.82
C HIS A 60 -0.63 16.29 9.94
N MET A 61 0.05 16.47 8.82
CA MET A 61 1.48 16.69 8.75
C MET A 61 1.83 17.73 7.66
N ASP A 62 2.17 18.94 8.06
CA ASP A 62 2.66 19.98 7.14
C ASP A 62 4.10 19.70 6.72
N LEU A 63 4.26 18.85 5.69
CA LEU A 63 5.58 18.50 5.16
C LEU A 63 6.37 19.72 4.69
N SER A 64 5.71 20.71 4.08
CA SER A 64 6.40 21.93 3.63
C SER A 64 7.03 22.70 4.78
N ASN A 65 6.38 22.72 5.94
CA ASN A 65 6.95 23.30 7.15
C ASN A 65 8.07 22.43 7.73
N LEU A 66 7.90 21.11 7.73
CA LEU A 66 8.90 20.17 8.23
C LEU A 66 10.20 20.20 7.41
N PHE A 67 10.11 20.26 6.08
CA PHE A 67 11.27 20.41 5.20
C PHE A 67 12.04 21.72 5.42
N ARG A 68 11.38 22.78 5.90
CA ARG A 68 12.05 24.06 6.22
C ARG A 68 12.74 24.06 7.58
N ARG A 69 12.36 23.17 8.50
CA ARG A 69 12.94 23.11 9.85
C ARG A 69 14.28 22.39 9.80
N LYS A 70 15.36 23.11 10.11
CA LYS A 70 16.70 22.52 10.23
C LYS A 70 16.70 21.37 11.25
N GLY A 71 17.33 20.24 10.90
CA GLY A 71 17.47 19.07 11.76
C GLY A 71 16.27 18.12 11.80
N THR A 72 15.17 18.42 11.09
CA THR A 72 14.04 17.48 10.99
C THR A 72 14.29 16.46 9.89
N ASN A 73 14.50 15.19 10.24
CA ASN A 73 14.51 14.10 9.27
C ASN A 73 13.05 13.73 8.93
N VAL A 74 12.53 14.37 7.87
CA VAL A 74 11.14 14.19 7.42
C VAL A 74 10.85 12.75 7.03
N LEU A 75 11.81 12.07 6.38
CA LEU A 75 11.66 10.66 6.01
C LEU A 75 11.55 9.78 7.25
N ALA A 76 12.38 9.99 8.27
CA ALA A 76 12.28 9.23 9.52
C ALA A 76 10.92 9.42 10.22
N LEU A 77 10.37 10.64 10.20
CA LEU A 77 9.03 10.91 10.75
C LEU A 77 7.93 10.21 9.95
N LEU A 78 8.01 10.26 8.62
CA LEU A 78 7.07 9.56 7.74
C LEU A 78 7.17 8.04 7.89
N SER A 79 8.39 7.49 8.00
CA SER A 79 8.61 6.07 8.28
C SER A 79 8.03 5.65 9.62
N LYS A 80 8.09 6.50 10.64
CA LYS A 80 7.44 6.23 11.93
C LYS A 80 5.92 6.16 11.77
N VAL A 81 5.31 7.17 11.15
CA VAL A 81 3.87 7.17 10.88
C VAL A 81 3.48 5.95 10.04
N ALA A 82 4.26 5.61 9.02
CA ALA A 82 4.03 4.45 8.19
C ALA A 82 4.04 3.14 8.99
N SER A 83 5.02 2.96 9.88
CA SER A 83 5.08 1.79 10.77
C SER A 83 3.85 1.70 11.67
N ASP A 84 3.52 2.80 12.38
CA ASP A 84 2.35 2.85 13.28
C ASP A 84 1.05 2.53 12.53
N VAL A 85 0.93 2.99 11.28
CA VAL A 85 -0.23 2.70 10.42
C VAL A 85 -0.24 1.24 9.97
N LEU A 86 0.90 0.65 9.61
CA LEU A 86 0.99 -0.77 9.23
C LEU A 86 0.63 -1.70 10.39
N ASP A 87 0.94 -1.34 11.64
CA ASP A 87 0.50 -2.10 12.82
C ASP A 87 -1.03 -2.15 12.93
N LEU A 88 -1.72 -1.09 12.48
CA LEU A 88 -3.18 -1.00 12.52
C LEU A 88 -3.85 -1.63 11.29
N THR A 89 -3.21 -1.53 10.12
CA THR A 89 -3.81 -1.86 8.81
C THR A 89 -3.41 -3.24 8.30
N GLU A 90 -2.34 -3.82 8.85
CA GLU A 90 -1.71 -5.05 8.35
C GLU A 90 -1.32 -4.93 6.86
N PHE A 91 -0.85 -6.03 6.28
CA PHE A 91 -0.56 -6.14 4.85
C PHE A 91 -0.99 -7.52 4.35
N LEU A 92 -1.18 -7.64 3.04
CA LEU A 92 -1.50 -8.94 2.43
C LEU A 92 -0.26 -9.84 2.40
N HIS A 93 -0.37 -11.02 2.98
CA HIS A 93 0.62 -12.09 2.87
C HIS A 93 -0.09 -13.40 2.56
N CYS A 94 0.32 -14.09 1.49
CA CYS A 94 -0.32 -15.33 1.05
C CYS A 94 0.74 -16.36 0.69
N GLU A 95 0.40 -17.62 0.91
CA GLU A 95 1.14 -18.76 0.41
C GLU A 95 0.48 -19.26 -0.87
N ILE A 96 1.30 -19.67 -1.85
CA ILE A 96 0.84 -20.27 -3.10
C ILE A 96 1.24 -21.74 -3.06
N SER A 97 0.27 -22.63 -2.89
CA SER A 97 0.50 -24.06 -3.00
C SER A 97 0.20 -24.53 -4.43
N THR A 98 1.21 -25.09 -5.11
CA THR A 98 1.01 -25.82 -6.36
C THR A 98 0.87 -27.30 -6.03
N SER A 99 -0.26 -27.91 -6.39
CA SER A 99 -0.43 -29.36 -6.23
C SER A 99 0.24 -30.06 -7.40
N THR A 100 1.55 -30.30 -7.31
CA THR A 100 2.19 -31.30 -8.17
C THR A 100 1.88 -32.68 -7.60
N LYS A 101 0.90 -33.37 -8.19
CA LYS A 101 0.77 -34.83 -8.03
C LYS A 101 2.01 -35.48 -8.63
N PHE A 102 3.05 -35.68 -7.84
CA PHE A 102 4.06 -36.69 -8.12
C PHE A 102 3.58 -37.95 -7.43
N ASP A 103 2.87 -38.81 -8.17
CA ASP A 103 2.62 -40.17 -7.73
C ASP A 103 3.98 -40.90 -7.73
N ASP A 104 4.50 -41.17 -6.53
CA ASP A 104 5.65 -42.05 -6.31
C ASP A 104 5.31 -43.47 -6.79
N ILE A 105 5.66 -43.79 -8.04
CA ILE A 105 5.81 -45.18 -8.48
C ILE A 105 7.24 -45.60 -8.12
N SER A 106 7.42 -45.99 -6.86
CA SER A 106 8.50 -46.88 -6.48
C SER A 106 7.91 -48.27 -6.24
N SER A 107 8.63 -49.29 -6.70
CA SER A 107 8.50 -50.72 -6.40
C SER A 107 7.90 -51.59 -7.52
N GLU A 108 8.79 -52.47 -7.99
CA GLU A 108 8.55 -53.79 -8.58
C GLU A 108 8.68 -53.94 -10.11
N GLU A 109 9.92 -54.27 -10.49
CA GLU A 109 10.26 -55.07 -11.66
C GLU A 109 9.38 -56.33 -11.76
N LYS A 110 8.76 -56.56 -12.92
CA LYS A 110 8.78 -57.86 -13.64
C LYS A 110 7.99 -57.84 -14.96
N THR A 111 8.77 -57.93 -16.06
CA THR A 111 8.57 -58.81 -17.23
C THR A 111 7.33 -58.70 -18.14
N VAL A 112 7.66 -58.48 -19.43
CA VAL A 112 7.13 -59.13 -20.66
C VAL A 112 5.97 -58.45 -21.42
N ALA A 113 6.38 -57.79 -22.51
CA ALA A 113 5.78 -57.63 -23.83
C ALA A 113 4.29 -57.95 -24.06
N LYS A 114 3.52 -56.92 -24.44
CA LYS A 114 2.67 -56.97 -25.66
C LYS A 114 2.19 -55.58 -26.11
N SER A 115 2.16 -55.45 -27.43
CA SER A 115 1.80 -54.34 -28.30
C SER A 115 0.34 -53.87 -28.22
N ARG A 116 0.08 -52.56 -28.40
CA ARG A 116 -0.75 -51.94 -29.47
C ARG A 116 -1.39 -50.62 -29.01
N ASP A 117 -1.17 -49.58 -29.82
CA ASP A 117 -2.01 -48.42 -30.17
C ASP A 117 -3.14 -48.01 -29.21
N ASP A 118 -3.09 -46.78 -28.68
CA ASP A 118 -4.05 -45.74 -29.09
C ASP A 118 -3.67 -44.32 -28.59
N ARG A 119 -4.29 -43.35 -29.26
CA ARG A 119 -4.01 -41.92 -29.45
C ARG A 119 -3.65 -41.05 -28.24
N SER A 120 -2.78 -40.08 -28.54
CA SER A 120 -2.50 -38.87 -27.77
C SER A 120 -3.73 -37.98 -27.57
N SER A 121 -4.20 -37.85 -26.33
CA SER A 121 -4.94 -36.67 -25.85
C SER A 121 -4.02 -35.91 -24.89
N ARG A 122 -3.37 -34.85 -25.38
CA ARG A 122 -2.69 -33.89 -24.52
C ARG A 122 -3.75 -33.05 -23.81
N ASP A 123 -4.28 -33.55 -22.70
CA ASP A 123 -4.97 -32.71 -21.74
C ASP A 123 -3.91 -31.85 -21.03
N GLN A 124 -3.94 -30.56 -21.33
CA GLN A 124 -3.25 -29.54 -20.56
C GLN A 124 -3.95 -29.44 -19.21
N THR A 125 -3.49 -30.24 -18.25
CA THR A 125 -3.89 -30.07 -16.85
C THR A 125 -3.31 -28.74 -16.36
N GLU A 126 -4.07 -27.65 -16.49
CA GLU A 126 -3.80 -26.40 -15.79
C GLU A 126 -3.70 -26.71 -14.28
N CYS A 127 -2.48 -26.69 -13.77
CA CYS A 127 -2.23 -26.85 -12.34
C CYS A 127 -2.76 -25.58 -11.64
N ALA A 128 -4.00 -25.64 -11.17
CA ALA A 128 -4.64 -24.53 -10.46
C ALA A 128 -3.88 -24.27 -9.14
N ALA A 129 -3.01 -23.26 -9.13
CA ALA A 129 -2.33 -22.81 -7.93
C ALA A 129 -3.38 -22.26 -6.94
N LYS A 130 -3.36 -22.76 -5.70
CA LYS A 130 -4.26 -22.28 -4.65
C LYS A 130 -3.54 -21.23 -3.81
N LEU A 131 -4.09 -20.02 -3.80
CA LEU A 131 -3.68 -18.94 -2.89
C LEU A 131 -4.35 -19.15 -1.53
N VAL A 132 -3.55 -19.24 -0.47
CA VAL A 132 -4.01 -19.30 0.92
C VAL A 132 -3.52 -18.04 1.63
N PRO A 133 -4.42 -17.12 2.05
CA PRO A 133 -4.01 -15.94 2.79
C PRO A 133 -3.54 -16.30 4.19
N LEU A 134 -2.31 -15.89 4.53
CA LEU A 134 -1.72 -15.99 5.87
C LEU A 134 -2.01 -14.73 6.68
N LEU A 135 -2.06 -13.57 6.02
CA LEU A 135 -2.46 -12.28 6.59
C LEU A 135 -3.26 -11.49 5.55
N LEU A 136 -4.32 -10.81 5.99
CA LEU A 136 -5.13 -9.93 5.14
C LEU A 136 -4.97 -8.49 5.60
N GLN A 137 -4.75 -7.58 4.65
CA GLN A 137 -4.83 -6.15 4.94
C GLN A 137 -6.27 -5.80 5.35
N LYS A 138 -6.42 -5.16 6.51
CA LYS A 138 -7.71 -4.84 7.13
C LYS A 138 -8.02 -3.36 7.23
N GLY A 139 -7.12 -2.49 6.76
CA GLY A 139 -7.34 -1.04 6.70
C GLY A 139 -6.47 -0.36 5.65
N VAL A 140 -6.54 0.97 5.56
CA VAL A 140 -5.82 1.73 4.52
C VAL A 140 -5.33 3.10 4.99
N LEU A 141 -4.15 3.49 4.51
CA LEU A 141 -3.64 4.85 4.57
C LEU A 141 -4.02 5.63 3.30
N ARG A 142 -4.80 6.70 3.45
CA ARG A 142 -5.12 7.61 2.36
C ARG A 142 -4.32 8.90 2.52
N THR A 143 -3.38 9.15 1.63
CA THR A 143 -2.69 10.44 1.55
C THR A 143 -3.59 11.50 0.92
N ASN A 144 -3.59 12.71 1.47
CA ASN A 144 -4.31 13.85 0.95
C ASN A 144 -3.39 15.06 0.86
N CYS A 145 -3.40 15.75 -0.27
CA CYS A 145 -2.67 16.99 -0.46
C CYS A 145 -3.36 17.82 -1.54
N ILE A 146 -3.23 19.14 -1.46
CA ILE A 146 -3.70 20.05 -2.51
C ILE A 146 -2.53 20.39 -3.43
N ASP A 147 -2.78 20.25 -4.74
CA ASP A 147 -1.92 20.64 -5.86
C ASP A 147 -0.45 20.16 -5.76
N CYS A 148 -0.19 19.01 -5.13
CA CYS A 148 1.17 18.53 -4.95
C CYS A 148 1.24 17.01 -4.91
N LEU A 149 1.49 16.43 -6.08
CA LEU A 149 1.71 15.00 -6.25
C LEU A 149 3.00 14.56 -5.54
N ASP A 150 4.06 15.38 -5.57
CA ASP A 150 5.35 15.07 -4.93
C ASP A 150 5.19 14.80 -3.43
N ARG A 151 4.43 15.66 -2.72
CA ARG A 151 4.16 15.47 -1.28
C ARG A 151 3.46 14.15 -1.01
N THR A 152 2.46 13.79 -1.82
CA THR A 152 1.78 12.51 -1.66
C THR A 152 2.67 11.32 -2.04
N ASN A 153 3.52 11.47 -3.05
CA ASN A 153 4.40 10.41 -3.51
C ASN A 153 5.47 10.07 -2.48
N VAL A 154 6.10 11.08 -1.86
CA VAL A 154 7.07 10.89 -0.76
C VAL A 154 6.44 10.20 0.45
N ALA A 155 5.20 10.56 0.80
CA ALA A 155 4.48 9.90 1.89
C ALA A 155 4.12 8.45 1.55
N GLN A 156 3.71 8.17 0.31
CA GLN A 156 3.42 6.81 -0.16
C GLN A 156 4.68 5.96 -0.27
N PHE A 157 5.80 6.53 -0.71
CA PHE A 157 7.12 5.89 -0.69
C PHE A 157 7.49 5.47 0.74
N SER A 158 7.34 6.38 1.70
CA SER A 158 7.66 6.08 3.10
C SER A 158 6.79 4.95 3.67
N TYR A 159 5.52 4.88 3.26
CA TYR A 159 4.62 3.78 3.60
C TYR A 159 5.04 2.46 2.91
N GLY A 160 5.38 2.53 1.63
CA GLY A 160 5.87 1.40 0.85
C GLY A 160 7.16 0.82 1.41
N LEU A 161 8.10 1.67 1.83
CA LEU A 161 9.37 1.23 2.43
C LEU A 161 9.15 0.47 3.74
N ALA A 162 8.26 0.97 4.60
CA ALA A 162 7.90 0.28 5.84
C ALA A 162 7.18 -1.05 5.56
N ALA A 163 6.30 -1.09 4.56
CA ALA A 163 5.60 -2.31 4.16
C ALA A 163 6.57 -3.35 3.58
N LEU A 164 7.50 -2.92 2.73
CA LEU A 164 8.53 -3.76 2.12
C LEU A 164 9.41 -4.40 3.19
N GLY A 165 9.86 -3.65 4.20
CA GLY A 165 10.63 -4.22 5.31
C GLY A 165 9.88 -5.33 6.06
N ARG A 166 8.59 -5.14 6.33
CA ARG A 166 7.75 -6.17 6.98
C ARG A 166 7.51 -7.38 6.08
N GLN A 167 7.32 -7.15 4.78
CA GLN A 167 7.12 -8.21 3.80
C GLN A 167 8.37 -9.07 3.63
N LEU A 168 9.55 -8.46 3.50
CA LEU A 168 10.82 -9.19 3.40
C LEU A 168 11.07 -10.01 4.67
N HIS A 169 10.80 -9.45 5.84
CA HIS A 169 10.88 -10.19 7.11
C HIS A 169 9.90 -11.37 7.16
N ALA A 170 8.64 -11.18 6.76
CA ALA A 170 7.64 -12.25 6.73
C ALA A 170 8.00 -13.39 5.75
N LEU A 171 8.71 -13.07 4.67
CA LEU A 171 9.26 -14.05 3.71
C LEU A 171 10.56 -14.70 4.19
N GLY A 172 11.11 -14.32 5.35
CA GLY A 172 12.41 -14.81 5.83
C GLY A 172 13.62 -14.28 5.05
N LEU A 173 13.45 -13.21 4.28
CA LEU A 173 14.49 -12.58 3.46
C LEU A 173 15.24 -11.44 4.18
N ALA A 174 14.73 -10.99 5.32
CA ALA A 174 15.36 -9.97 6.16
C ALA A 174 15.22 -10.34 7.65
N GLU A 175 16.26 -10.09 8.45
CA GLU A 175 16.25 -10.35 9.89
C GLU A 175 15.42 -9.32 10.67
N ALA A 176 15.26 -8.11 10.13
CA ALA A 176 14.52 -7.02 10.76
C ALA A 176 13.34 -6.56 9.90
N HIS A 177 12.27 -6.10 10.55
CA HIS A 177 11.07 -5.58 9.88
C HIS A 177 11.22 -4.17 9.27
N LYS A 178 12.39 -3.54 9.44
CA LYS A 178 12.67 -2.15 9.07
C LYS A 178 13.91 -2.12 8.19
N ILE A 179 13.76 -1.52 7.01
CA ILE A 179 14.86 -1.24 6.11
C ILE A 179 15.50 0.07 6.57
N GLU A 180 16.82 0.05 6.75
CA GLU A 180 17.57 1.26 7.10
C GLU A 180 17.67 2.20 5.91
N LEU A 181 17.63 3.52 6.15
CA LEU A 181 17.59 4.53 5.06
C LEU A 181 18.84 4.56 4.17
N HIS A 182 19.91 3.85 4.55
CA HIS A 182 21.15 3.73 3.78
C HIS A 182 21.25 2.40 3.04
N ASP A 183 20.23 1.54 3.13
CA ASP A 183 20.18 0.28 2.39
C ASP A 183 19.96 0.57 0.89
N PRO A 184 20.73 -0.06 -0.03
CA PRO A 184 20.54 0.13 -1.47
C PRO A 184 19.11 -0.15 -1.97
N LEU A 185 18.34 -0.99 -1.29
CA LEU A 185 16.92 -1.23 -1.60
C LEU A 185 16.08 0.05 -1.54
N VAL A 186 16.47 1.01 -0.70
CA VAL A 186 15.79 2.32 -0.57
C VAL A 186 15.87 3.09 -1.89
N ASP A 187 17.03 3.10 -2.54
CA ASP A 187 17.25 3.80 -3.81
C ASP A 187 16.42 3.15 -4.92
N TYR A 188 16.44 1.83 -5.04
CA TYR A 188 15.62 1.10 -6.03
C TYR A 188 14.12 1.35 -5.83
N LEU A 189 13.66 1.38 -4.57
CA LEU A 189 12.27 1.68 -4.27
C LEU A 189 11.95 3.14 -4.59
N MET A 190 12.84 4.08 -4.28
CA MET A 190 12.66 5.50 -4.58
C MET A 190 12.53 5.72 -6.10
N ASP A 191 13.42 5.12 -6.90
CA ASP A 191 13.35 5.15 -8.37
C ASP A 191 12.01 4.59 -8.91
N PHE A 192 11.44 3.57 -8.25
CA PHE A 192 10.12 3.05 -8.62
C PHE A 192 9.01 4.06 -8.32
N TYR A 193 9.02 4.66 -7.14
CA TYR A 193 8.04 5.67 -6.75
C TYR A 193 8.17 6.96 -7.57
N GLU A 194 9.37 7.39 -7.94
CA GLU A 194 9.60 8.54 -8.83
C GLU A 194 8.97 8.31 -10.20
N ARG A 195 9.27 7.18 -10.85
CA ARG A 195 8.67 6.82 -12.15
C ARG A 195 7.15 6.68 -12.09
N MET A 196 6.62 6.13 -11.00
CA MET A 196 5.18 6.08 -10.76
C MET A 196 4.60 7.50 -10.65
N GLY A 197 5.27 8.38 -9.90
CA GLY A 197 4.91 9.79 -9.76
C GLY A 197 4.89 10.51 -11.11
N ASP A 198 5.94 10.36 -11.93
CA ASP A 198 6.01 10.94 -13.28
C ASP A 198 4.87 10.46 -14.17
N THR A 199 4.59 9.15 -14.14
CA THR A 199 3.50 8.55 -14.92
C THR A 199 2.13 9.11 -14.51
N LEU A 200 1.90 9.25 -13.20
CA LEU A 200 0.67 9.86 -12.67
C LEU A 200 0.59 11.34 -13.04
N ALA A 201 1.72 12.07 -12.99
CA ALA A 201 1.78 13.49 -13.31
C ALA A 201 1.31 13.79 -14.74
N ILE A 202 1.54 12.88 -15.70
CA ILE A 202 1.05 13.01 -17.08
C ILE A 202 -0.48 13.17 -17.11
N GLN A 203 -1.22 12.44 -16.27
CA GLN A 203 -2.68 12.51 -16.22
C GLN A 203 -3.19 13.84 -15.64
N TYR A 204 -2.45 14.44 -14.72
CA TYR A 204 -2.80 15.73 -14.11
C TYR A 204 -2.33 16.91 -14.96
N GLY A 205 -1.16 16.80 -15.60
CA GLY A 205 -0.55 17.86 -16.42
C GLY A 205 -1.33 18.17 -17.70
N GLY A 206 -2.13 17.22 -18.20
CA GLY A 206 -3.06 17.46 -19.32
C GLY A 206 -4.40 18.09 -18.93
N SER A 207 -4.68 18.26 -17.62
CA SER A 207 -5.91 18.90 -17.18
C SER A 207 -5.88 20.42 -17.42
N ALA A 208 -7.04 21.05 -17.60
CA ALA A 208 -7.19 22.49 -17.84
C ALA A 208 -6.57 23.40 -16.76
N ALA A 209 -5.99 22.83 -15.70
CA ALA A 209 -5.18 23.52 -14.71
C ALA A 209 -3.99 24.29 -15.33
N HIS A 210 -3.48 23.88 -16.50
CA HIS A 210 -2.43 24.61 -17.23
C HIS A 210 -2.94 25.69 -18.21
N ASN A 211 -4.26 25.78 -18.43
CA ASN A 211 -4.87 26.71 -19.40
C ASN A 211 -5.38 28.02 -18.75
N LYS A 212 -4.61 28.63 -17.85
CA LYS A 212 -4.93 29.95 -17.27
C LYS A 212 -3.95 31.02 -17.66
#